data_AF-A0A1I3B2J4-F1
#
_entry.id   AF-A0A1I3B2J4-F1
#
_cell.length_a   1.000
_cell.length_b   1.000
_cell.length_c   1.000
_cell.angle_alpha   90.00
_cell.angle_beta   90.00
_cell.angle_gamma   90.00
#
_symmetry.space_group_name_H-M   'P 1'
#
loop_
_entity.id
_entity.type
_entity.pdbx_description
1 polymer ?
#
loop_
_entity_poly.entity_id
_entity_poly.type
_entity_poly.pdbx_seq_one_letter_code
_entity_poly.pdbx_strand_id
1 'polypeptide(L)'
;MAFSLKVKKEVLEQVNNGMSVSEASRKYNVARTTISNWLKAPENYLKEDRSENQPYDLEEKIDVIRLFDKGDLSVQQIAKIKNLKYHTIRHWIQDKNHILALYSSQGKIDKDYELPKSPGEEDFVSISDNKDTKQHIKDLKNENELLKAKVEFLEELMELNGTPVSSFKKKLYTKPLTDSSEKESET
;
A
#
# COMPACT_ATOMS: atom_id res chain seq x y z
N MET A 1 13.75 34.09 6.05
CA MET A 1 12.41 34.12 5.43
C MET A 1 12.41 33.18 4.23
N ALA A 2 11.42 32.30 4.11
CA ALA A 2 11.26 31.46 2.93
C ALA A 2 10.43 32.23 1.88
N PHE A 3 10.96 32.36 0.66
CA PHE A 3 10.24 32.97 -0.46
C PHE A 3 9.44 31.90 -1.21
N SER A 4 8.23 32.24 -1.66
CA SER A 4 7.42 31.32 -2.46
C SER A 4 8.09 31.02 -3.81
N LEU A 5 7.85 29.83 -4.34
CA LEU A 5 8.38 29.39 -5.61
C LEU A 5 8.01 30.35 -6.76
N LYS A 6 6.79 30.87 -6.72
CA LYS A 6 6.28 31.84 -7.69
C LYS A 6 7.16 33.09 -7.73
N VAL A 7 7.48 33.66 -6.56
CA VAL A 7 8.34 34.86 -6.46
C VAL A 7 9.75 34.55 -6.97
N LYS A 8 10.31 33.40 -6.62
CA LYS A 8 11.64 32.99 -7.10
C LYS A 8 11.69 32.90 -8.64
N LYS A 9 10.69 32.26 -9.26
CA LYS A 9 10.56 32.15 -10.73
C LYS A 9 10.47 33.51 -11.39
N GLU A 10 9.57 34.36 -10.90
CA GLU A 10 9.33 35.68 -11.47
C GLU A 10 10.57 36.58 -11.39
N VAL A 11 11.28 36.56 -10.25
CA VAL A 11 12.54 37.32 -10.09
C VAL A 11 13.59 36.85 -11.08
N LEU A 12 13.79 35.54 -11.23
CA LEU A 12 14.79 34.98 -12.15
C LEU A 12 14.47 35.29 -13.61
N GLU A 13 13.19 35.20 -14.00
CA GLU A 13 12.74 35.52 -15.35
C GLU A 13 12.98 37.00 -15.68
N GLN A 14 12.61 37.92 -14.78
CA GLN A 14 12.81 39.36 -14.98
C GLN A 14 14.29 39.74 -15.10
N VAL A 15 15.15 39.12 -14.28
CA VAL A 15 16.59 39.34 -14.36
C VAL A 15 17.18 38.79 -15.65
N ASN A 16 16.74 37.62 -16.10
CA ASN A 16 17.13 37.08 -17.42
C ASN A 16 16.63 37.95 -18.59
N ASN A 17 15.50 38.64 -18.42
CA ASN A 17 14.96 39.60 -19.39
C ASN A 17 15.68 40.97 -19.36
N GLY A 18 16.75 41.11 -18.57
CA GLY A 18 17.61 42.31 -18.55
C GLY A 18 17.37 43.24 -17.35
N MET A 19 16.48 42.89 -16.41
CA MET A 19 16.33 43.65 -15.16
C MET A 19 17.59 43.52 -14.29
N SER A 20 18.09 44.62 -13.73
CA SER A 20 19.24 44.55 -12.84
C SER A 20 18.89 43.88 -11.50
N VAL A 21 19.85 43.17 -10.89
CA VAL A 21 19.67 42.55 -9.57
C VAL A 21 19.29 43.58 -8.49
N SER A 22 19.78 44.82 -8.60
CA SER A 22 19.43 45.90 -7.67
C SER A 22 17.98 46.34 -7.81
N GLU A 23 17.47 46.39 -9.03
CA GLU A 23 16.09 46.74 -9.32
C GLU A 23 15.14 45.63 -8.88
N ALA A 24 15.45 44.37 -9.21
CA ALA A 24 14.70 43.20 -8.77
C ALA A 24 14.66 43.12 -7.22
N SER A 25 15.77 43.44 -6.55
CA SER A 25 15.84 43.47 -5.08
C SER A 25 14.85 44.44 -4.47
N ARG A 26 14.73 45.65 -5.04
CA ARG A 26 13.77 46.67 -4.58
C ARG A 26 12.34 46.30 -4.90
N LYS A 27 12.09 45.79 -6.12
CA LYS A 27 10.75 45.44 -6.61
C LYS A 27 10.12 44.29 -5.83
N TYR A 28 10.90 43.24 -5.55
CA TYR A 28 10.41 42.02 -4.91
C TYR A 28 10.75 41.93 -3.41
N ASN A 29 11.41 42.96 -2.85
CA ASN A 29 11.90 42.98 -1.47
C ASN A 29 12.76 41.76 -1.10
N VAL A 30 13.62 41.35 -2.03
CA VAL A 30 14.55 40.23 -1.86
C VAL A 30 15.96 40.78 -1.77
N ALA A 31 16.77 40.31 -0.82
CA ALA A 31 18.16 40.74 -0.73
C ALA A 31 18.94 40.40 -2.02
N ARG A 32 19.80 41.31 -2.47
CA ARG A 32 20.64 41.13 -3.67
C ARG A 32 21.48 39.85 -3.63
N THR A 33 22.00 39.50 -2.45
CA THR A 33 22.76 38.27 -2.21
C THR A 33 21.91 37.03 -2.46
N THR A 34 20.66 37.04 -2.02
CA THR A 34 19.70 35.94 -2.25
C THR A 34 19.41 35.75 -3.73
N ILE A 35 19.15 36.85 -4.47
CA ILE A 35 18.93 36.80 -5.92
C ILE A 35 20.19 36.26 -6.63
N SER A 36 21.37 36.73 -6.23
CA SER A 36 22.64 36.24 -6.78
C SER A 36 22.83 34.74 -6.56
N ASN A 37 22.46 34.22 -5.39
CA ASN A 37 22.50 32.78 -5.12
C ASN A 37 21.52 32.00 -6.00
N TRP A 38 20.31 32.53 -6.23
CA TRP A 38 19.34 31.90 -7.13
C TRP A 38 19.83 31.82 -8.58
N LEU A 39 20.54 32.86 -9.05
CA LEU A 39 21.10 32.87 -10.41
C LEU A 39 22.25 31.87 -10.60
N LYS A 40 23.01 31.56 -9.53
CA LYS A 40 24.12 30.61 -9.59
C LYS A 40 23.68 29.15 -9.76
N ALA A 41 22.55 28.80 -9.15
CA ALA A 41 22.05 27.41 -9.13
C ALA A 41 20.51 27.39 -9.14
N PRO A 42 19.86 27.87 -10.21
CA PRO A 42 18.41 28.05 -10.26
C PRO A 42 17.65 26.75 -9.99
N GLU A 43 18.15 25.61 -10.48
CA GLU A 43 17.57 24.28 -10.28
C GLU A 43 17.44 23.88 -8.81
N ASN A 44 18.28 24.41 -7.91
CA ASN A 44 18.18 24.10 -6.48
C ASN A 44 17.09 24.93 -5.79
N TYR A 45 16.82 26.13 -6.28
CA TYR A 45 15.87 27.05 -5.65
C TYR A 45 14.47 27.01 -6.28
N LEU A 46 14.37 26.49 -7.50
CA LEU A 46 13.14 26.30 -8.27
C LEU A 46 12.49 24.92 -8.05
N LYS A 47 13.03 24.10 -7.15
CA LYS A 47 12.34 22.90 -6.68
C LYS A 47 11.26 23.30 -5.68
N GLU A 48 10.07 22.73 -5.84
CA GLU A 48 9.08 22.77 -4.77
C GLU A 48 9.60 21.87 -3.65
N ASP A 49 10.08 22.51 -2.59
CA ASP A 49 10.26 21.82 -1.32
C ASP A 49 8.86 21.39 -0.88
N ARG A 50 8.55 20.11 -1.04
CA ARG A 50 7.36 19.55 -0.42
C ARG A 50 7.46 19.85 1.07
N SER A 51 6.43 20.50 1.60
CA SER A 51 6.29 20.71 3.04
C SER A 51 6.49 19.36 3.72
N GLU A 52 7.35 19.32 4.75
CA GLU A 52 7.70 18.07 5.43
C GLU A 52 6.48 17.35 6.03
N ASN A 53 5.36 18.07 6.17
CA ASN A 53 4.09 17.56 6.71
C ASN A 53 2.99 17.39 5.67
N GLN A 54 3.28 17.53 4.37
CA GLN A 54 2.25 17.31 3.36
C GLN A 54 1.94 15.80 3.27
N PRO A 55 0.69 15.38 3.50
CA PRO A 55 0.32 13.99 3.34
C PRO A 55 0.45 13.59 1.87
N TYR A 56 1.04 12.42 1.63
CA TYR A 56 1.15 11.85 0.30
C TYR A 56 -0.18 11.27 -0.13
N ASP A 57 -0.59 11.60 -1.35
CA ASP A 57 -1.78 11.02 -1.95
C ASP A 57 -1.60 9.51 -2.15
N LEU A 58 -2.70 8.76 -2.02
CA LEU A 58 -2.66 7.31 -2.12
C LEU A 58 -2.29 6.87 -3.54
N GLU A 59 -2.78 7.57 -4.56
CA GLU A 59 -2.46 7.33 -5.97
C GLU A 59 -0.95 7.43 -6.21
N GLU A 60 -0.33 8.48 -5.66
CA GLU A 60 1.10 8.70 -5.79
C GLU A 60 1.92 7.56 -5.17
N LYS A 61 1.48 7.05 -4.01
CA LYS A 61 2.15 5.90 -3.37
C LYS A 61 2.10 4.65 -4.24
N ILE A 62 0.95 4.39 -4.85
CA ILE A 62 0.75 3.21 -5.72
C ILE A 62 1.57 3.35 -6.99
N ASP A 63 1.62 4.54 -7.57
CA ASP A 63 2.45 4.85 -8.72
C ASP A 63 3.92 4.46 -8.50
N VAL A 64 4.45 4.80 -7.32
CA VAL A 64 5.81 4.44 -6.90
C VAL A 64 5.97 2.93 -6.78
N ILE A 65 5.01 2.24 -6.17
CA ILE A 65 4.99 0.78 -6.03
C ILE A 65 4.95 0.10 -7.41
N ARG A 66 4.08 0.57 -8.32
CA ARG A 66 3.96 0.09 -9.70
C ARG A 66 5.26 0.23 -10.47
N LEU A 67 5.93 1.38 -10.34
CA LEU A 67 7.24 1.61 -10.98
C LEU A 67 8.33 0.69 -10.42
N PHE A 68 8.29 0.40 -9.11
CA PHE A 68 9.22 -0.52 -8.48
C PHE A 68 8.99 -1.97 -8.93
N ASP A 69 7.74 -2.42 -8.98
CA ASP A 69 7.38 -3.79 -9.36
C ASP A 69 7.66 -4.11 -10.82
N LYS A 70 7.62 -3.11 -11.70
CA LYS A 70 8.07 -3.28 -13.09
C LYS A 70 9.55 -3.71 -13.18
N GLY A 71 10.36 -3.42 -12.16
CA GLY A 71 11.76 -3.84 -12.08
C GLY A 71 12.74 -2.99 -12.89
N ASP A 72 12.24 -2.06 -13.70
CA ASP A 72 13.08 -1.23 -14.59
C ASP A 72 13.85 -0.12 -13.85
N LEU A 73 13.38 0.28 -12.67
CA LEU A 73 13.90 1.43 -11.94
C LEU A 73 14.31 1.05 -10.51
N SER A 74 15.54 1.39 -10.14
CA SER A 74 15.99 1.31 -8.76
C SER A 74 15.27 2.36 -7.89
N VAL A 75 15.16 2.08 -6.59
CA VAL A 75 14.57 3.01 -5.59
C VAL A 75 15.21 4.41 -5.67
N GLN A 76 16.52 4.49 -5.93
CA GLN A 76 17.21 5.77 -6.08
C GLN A 76 16.81 6.54 -7.34
N GLN A 77 16.58 5.84 -8.45
CA GLN A 77 16.10 6.47 -9.69
C GLN A 77 14.66 6.95 -9.51
N ILE A 78 13.80 6.14 -8.89
CA ILE A 78 12.42 6.53 -8.58
C ILE A 78 12.39 7.77 -7.68
N ALA A 79 13.26 7.82 -6.65
CA ALA A 79 13.42 8.99 -5.78
C ALA A 79 13.76 10.27 -6.56
N LYS A 80 14.67 10.19 -7.53
CA LYS A 80 15.04 11.33 -8.38
C LYS A 80 13.91 11.75 -9.31
N ILE A 81 13.23 10.79 -9.94
CA ILE A 81 12.15 11.05 -10.91
C ILE A 81 10.95 11.68 -10.22
N LYS A 82 10.51 11.11 -9.09
CA LYS A 82 9.33 11.58 -8.34
C LYS A 82 9.68 12.68 -7.32
N ASN A 83 10.95 13.07 -7.21
CA ASN A 83 11.45 14.03 -6.21
C ASN A 83 11.03 13.68 -4.77
N LEU A 84 11.18 12.40 -4.41
CA LEU A 84 10.78 11.84 -3.13
C LEU A 84 12.00 11.47 -2.29
N LYS A 85 11.86 11.50 -0.96
CA LYS A 85 12.90 11.04 -0.04
C LYS A 85 13.06 9.51 -0.16
N TYR A 86 14.30 9.04 -0.24
CA TYR A 86 14.62 7.61 -0.41
C TYR A 86 13.96 6.72 0.66
N HIS A 87 14.04 7.14 1.92
CA HIS A 87 13.51 6.40 3.07
C HIS A 87 11.97 6.30 3.01
N THR A 88 11.29 7.32 2.50
CA THR A 88 9.84 7.30 2.29
C THR A 88 9.43 6.21 1.30
N ILE A 89 10.12 6.14 0.16
CA ILE A 89 9.85 5.11 -0.85
C ILE A 89 10.10 3.72 -0.28
N ARG A 90 11.23 3.53 0.43
CA ARG A 90 11.57 2.25 1.04
C ARG A 90 10.47 1.79 2.02
N HIS A 91 9.95 2.72 2.83
CA HIS A 91 8.87 2.42 3.76
C HIS A 91 7.58 2.01 3.02
N TRP A 92 7.23 2.68 1.92
CA TRP A 92 6.07 2.28 1.11
C TRP A 92 6.22 0.93 0.43
N ILE A 93 7.44 0.58 0.01
CA ILE A 93 7.72 -0.74 -0.55
C ILE A 93 7.60 -1.82 0.53
N GLN A 94 8.03 -1.54 1.76
CA GLN A 94 7.85 -2.45 2.90
C GLN A 94 6.37 -2.63 3.25
N ASP A 95 5.61 -1.53 3.25
CA ASP A 95 4.18 -1.53 3.57
C ASP A 95 3.29 -1.69 2.33
N LYS A 96 3.85 -2.22 1.24
CA LYS A 96 3.20 -2.31 -0.08
C LYS A 96 1.82 -2.96 0.00
N ASN A 97 1.71 -4.09 0.68
CA ASN A 97 0.45 -4.84 0.78
C ASN A 97 -0.64 -4.02 1.50
N HIS A 98 -0.26 -3.27 2.52
CA HIS A 98 -1.19 -2.40 3.24
C HIS A 98 -1.69 -1.24 2.36
N ILE A 99 -0.77 -0.59 1.64
CA ILE A 99 -1.11 0.51 0.72
C ILE A 99 -2.03 0.03 -0.40
N LEU A 100 -1.76 -1.16 -0.98
CA LEU A 100 -2.61 -1.76 -2.01
C LEU A 100 -3.99 -2.13 -1.47
N ALA A 101 -4.07 -2.71 -0.26
CA ALA A 101 -5.35 -3.03 0.37
C ALA A 101 -6.21 -1.77 0.62
N LEU A 102 -5.59 -0.69 1.10
CA LEU A 102 -6.26 0.61 1.25
C LEU A 102 -6.80 1.12 -0.08
N TYR A 103 -6.03 0.98 -1.17
CA TYR A 103 -6.46 1.44 -2.48
C TYR A 103 -7.65 0.64 -3.02
N SER A 104 -7.59 -0.69 -2.94
CA SER A 104 -8.69 -1.57 -3.35
C SER A 104 -9.98 -1.27 -2.56
N SER A 105 -9.86 -0.90 -1.27
CA SER A 105 -11.01 -0.52 -0.45
C SER A 105 -11.71 0.77 -0.89
N GLN A 106 -11.01 1.66 -1.62
CA GLN A 106 -11.59 2.90 -2.16
C GLN A 106 -12.37 2.69 -3.47
N GLY A 107 -12.49 1.45 -3.96
CA GLY A 107 -13.24 1.13 -5.18
C GLY A 107 -12.58 1.59 -6.48
N LYS A 108 -11.34 2.07 -6.42
CA LYS A 108 -10.50 2.41 -7.57
C LYS A 108 -9.65 1.20 -7.93
N ILE A 109 -10.21 0.23 -8.64
CA ILE A 109 -9.44 -0.90 -9.17
C ILE A 109 -9.27 -0.67 -10.67
N ASP A 110 -8.05 -0.31 -11.08
CA ASP A 110 -7.64 -0.49 -12.46
C ASP A 110 -7.61 -2.00 -12.73
N LYS A 111 -8.32 -2.45 -13.77
CA LYS A 111 -8.46 -3.88 -14.11
C LYS A 111 -7.14 -4.55 -14.54
N ASP A 112 -6.06 -3.78 -14.66
CA ASP A 112 -4.82 -4.20 -15.33
C ASP A 112 -3.65 -4.43 -14.36
N TYR A 113 -3.86 -4.30 -13.04
CA TYR A 113 -2.79 -4.51 -12.06
C TYR A 113 -2.97 -5.85 -11.33
N GLU A 114 -2.37 -6.90 -11.89
CA GLU A 114 -2.17 -8.17 -11.17
C GLU A 114 -1.13 -7.97 -10.06
N LEU A 115 -1.53 -8.18 -8.80
CA LEU A 115 -0.61 -8.10 -7.67
C LEU A 115 0.58 -9.05 -7.88
N PRO A 116 1.83 -8.57 -7.78
CA PRO A 116 2.98 -9.46 -7.69
C PRO A 116 2.83 -10.32 -6.45
N LYS A 117 2.82 -11.64 -6.65
CA LYS A 117 2.86 -12.64 -5.58
C LYS A 117 4.06 -12.33 -4.68
N SER A 118 3.79 -12.23 -3.39
CA SER A 118 4.76 -11.91 -2.34
C SER A 118 6.01 -12.82 -2.44
N PRO A 119 7.25 -12.28 -2.38
CA PRO A 119 8.47 -13.07 -2.33
C PRO A 119 8.71 -13.61 -0.90
N GLY A 120 7.73 -14.38 -0.41
CA GLY A 120 7.74 -15.05 0.89
C GLY A 120 6.90 -16.34 0.92
N GLU A 121 6.36 -16.76 -0.23
CA GLU A 121 5.74 -18.07 -0.44
C GLU A 121 6.58 -18.91 -1.41
N GLU A 122 7.89 -19.00 -1.15
CA GLU A 122 8.66 -20.10 -1.70
C GLU A 122 8.36 -21.35 -0.88
N ASP A 123 7.22 -21.97 -1.20
CA ASP A 123 6.98 -23.43 -1.13
C ASP A 123 5.58 -23.81 -1.69
N PHE A 124 4.98 -22.99 -2.55
CA PHE A 124 3.84 -23.44 -3.35
C PHE A 124 4.27 -23.75 -4.79
N VAL A 125 4.88 -24.92 -4.92
CA VAL A 125 5.03 -25.61 -6.20
C VAL A 125 3.64 -25.67 -6.85
N SER A 126 3.48 -24.93 -7.95
CA SER A 126 2.33 -25.08 -8.84
C SER A 126 2.44 -26.45 -9.51
N ILE A 127 1.88 -27.48 -8.88
CA ILE A 127 1.68 -28.77 -9.55
C ILE A 127 0.32 -28.72 -10.26
N SER A 128 0.31 -28.07 -11.42
CA SER A 128 -0.60 -28.51 -12.48
C SER A 128 -0.16 -29.92 -12.89
N ASP A 129 -1.08 -30.87 -12.75
CA ASP A 129 -1.02 -32.27 -13.23
C ASP A 129 -0.35 -33.34 -12.36
N ASN A 130 -0.58 -33.35 -11.03
CA ASN A 130 -0.39 -34.59 -10.25
C ASN A 130 -1.70 -35.37 -10.12
N LYS A 131 -1.71 -36.59 -10.69
CA LYS A 131 -2.80 -37.57 -10.59
C LYS A 131 -3.21 -37.84 -9.13
N ASP A 132 -2.28 -37.66 -8.21
CA ASP A 132 -2.41 -37.89 -6.78
C ASP A 132 -3.32 -36.88 -6.07
N THR A 133 -3.34 -35.61 -6.49
CA THR A 133 -4.20 -34.59 -5.86
C THR A 133 -5.66 -34.78 -6.25
N LYS A 134 -5.93 -35.19 -7.50
CA LYS A 134 -7.28 -35.57 -7.96
C LYS A 134 -7.79 -36.81 -7.23
N GLN A 135 -6.91 -37.79 -6.97
CA GLN A 135 -7.27 -38.98 -6.22
C GLN A 135 -7.56 -38.62 -4.75
N HIS A 136 -6.74 -37.78 -4.12
CA HIS A 136 -6.97 -37.33 -2.75
C HIS A 136 -8.30 -36.57 -2.58
N ILE A 137 -8.64 -35.69 -3.52
CA ILE A 137 -9.94 -34.99 -3.54
C ILE A 137 -11.10 -35.98 -3.66
N LYS A 138 -10.94 -37.05 -4.47
CA LYS A 138 -11.94 -38.11 -4.61
C LYS A 138 -12.10 -38.92 -3.31
N ASP A 139 -11.00 -39.24 -2.65
CA ASP A 139 -11.01 -40.00 -1.40
C ASP A 139 -11.65 -39.19 -0.27
N LEU A 140 -11.32 -37.89 -0.15
CA LEU A 140 -11.97 -36.99 0.81
C LEU A 140 -13.48 -36.84 0.55
N LYS A 141 -13.90 -36.88 -0.71
CA LYS A 141 -15.33 -36.81 -1.06
C LYS A 141 -16.06 -38.09 -0.62
N ASN A 142 -15.46 -39.25 -0.85
CA ASN A 142 -16.03 -40.54 -0.43
C ASN A 142 -16.10 -40.63 1.11
N GLU A 143 -15.08 -40.13 1.82
CA GLU A 143 -15.08 -40.10 3.28
C GLU A 143 -16.19 -39.19 3.83
N ASN A 144 -16.38 -38.01 3.24
CA ASN A 144 -17.49 -37.12 3.63
C ASN A 144 -18.86 -37.75 3.42
N GLU A 145 -19.06 -38.49 2.32
CA GLU A 145 -20.30 -39.21 2.05
C GLU A 145 -20.54 -40.32 3.08
N LEU A 146 -19.49 -41.09 3.41
CA LEU A 146 -19.56 -42.11 4.45
C LEU A 146 -19.86 -41.51 5.83
N LEU A 147 -19.22 -40.40 6.19
CA LEU A 147 -19.47 -39.70 7.45
C LEU A 147 -20.90 -39.18 7.51
N LYS A 148 -21.43 -38.65 6.41
CA LYS A 148 -22.82 -38.20 6.33
C LYS A 148 -23.81 -39.35 6.55
N ALA A 149 -23.58 -40.51 5.93
CA ALA A 149 -24.40 -41.70 6.15
C ALA A 149 -24.32 -42.21 7.60
N LYS A 150 -23.14 -42.15 8.24
CA LYS A 150 -23.00 -42.50 9.67
C LYS A 150 -23.77 -41.54 10.57
N VAL A 151 -23.75 -40.24 10.27
CA VAL A 151 -24.52 -39.24 11.02
C VAL A 151 -26.01 -39.52 10.88
N GLU A 152 -26.50 -39.76 9.67
CA GLU A 152 -27.91 -40.09 9.40
C GLU A 152 -28.37 -41.36 10.15
N PHE A 153 -27.54 -42.41 10.12
CA PHE A 153 -27.81 -43.64 10.87
C PHE A 153 -27.84 -43.42 12.40
N LEU A 154 -26.94 -42.59 12.92
CA LEU A 154 -26.93 -42.23 14.35
C LEU A 154 -28.16 -41.40 14.71
N GLU A 155 -28.59 -40.49 13.85
CA GLU A 155 -29.83 -39.72 14.03
C GLU A 155 -31.05 -40.65 14.07
N GLU A 156 -31.13 -41.63 13.17
CA GLU A 156 -32.21 -42.64 13.15
C GLU A 156 -32.21 -43.51 14.42
N LEU A 157 -31.04 -43.94 14.91
CA LEU A 157 -30.93 -44.65 16.18
C LEU A 157 -31.36 -43.80 17.39
N MET A 158 -31.07 -42.50 17.36
CA MET A 158 -31.50 -41.58 18.43
C MET A 158 -33.01 -41.37 18.44
N GLU A 159 -33.65 -41.33 17.26
CA GLU A 159 -35.10 -41.24 17.13
C GLU A 159 -35.80 -42.50 17.69
N LEU A 160 -35.26 -43.68 17.40
CA LEU A 160 -35.80 -44.96 17.92
C LEU A 160 -35.65 -45.11 19.43
N ASN A 161 -34.58 -44.56 20.01
CA ASN A 161 -34.31 -44.62 21.46
C ASN A 161 -35.00 -43.51 22.27
N GLY A 162 -35.79 -42.64 21.63
CA GLY A 162 -36.59 -41.61 22.30
C GLY A 162 -35.77 -40.49 22.97
N THR A 163 -34.47 -40.39 22.67
CA THR A 163 -33.62 -39.30 23.17
C THR A 163 -33.70 -38.10 22.21
N PRO A 164 -34.16 -36.92 22.64
CA PRO A 164 -34.29 -35.79 21.74
C PRO A 164 -32.92 -35.27 21.27
N VAL A 165 -32.70 -35.26 19.95
CA VAL A 165 -31.52 -34.76 19.20
C VAL A 165 -31.12 -33.30 19.56
N SER A 166 -31.97 -32.60 20.29
CA SER A 166 -31.82 -31.19 20.74
C SER A 166 -30.61 -30.94 21.66
N SER A 167 -30.12 -31.92 22.42
CA SER A 167 -29.11 -31.67 23.47
C SER A 167 -27.66 -31.54 22.99
N PHE A 168 -27.33 -31.89 21.73
CA PHE A 168 -25.94 -31.89 21.25
C PHE A 168 -25.55 -30.72 20.33
N LYS A 169 -26.48 -29.85 19.92
CA LYS A 169 -26.15 -28.65 19.10
C LYS A 169 -25.51 -27.50 19.87
N LYS A 170 -25.30 -27.63 21.19
CA LYS A 170 -24.61 -26.59 22.01
C LYS A 170 -23.18 -27.00 22.33
N LYS A 171 -22.26 -26.67 21.40
CA LYS A 171 -20.89 -26.16 21.64
C LYS A 171 -20.03 -26.34 20.38
N LEU A 172 -20.39 -25.66 19.30
CA LEU A 172 -19.35 -25.14 18.40
C LEU A 172 -18.99 -23.75 18.95
N TYR A 173 -18.08 -23.73 19.92
CA TYR A 173 -17.33 -22.52 20.24
C TYR A 173 -16.43 -22.24 19.03
N THR A 174 -16.94 -21.49 18.06
CA THR A 174 -16.07 -20.65 17.25
C THR A 174 -15.43 -19.66 18.21
N LYS A 175 -14.13 -19.82 18.49
CA LYS A 175 -13.35 -18.76 19.14
C LYS A 175 -13.41 -17.55 18.20
N PRO A 176 -13.97 -16.41 18.60
CA PRO A 176 -13.71 -15.16 17.90
C PRO A 176 -12.23 -14.84 18.16
N LEU A 177 -11.49 -14.59 17.08
CA LEU A 177 -10.14 -14.05 17.14
C LEU A 177 -10.25 -12.65 17.74
N THR A 178 -9.89 -12.50 19.01
CA THR A 178 -9.95 -11.21 19.71
C THR A 178 -8.86 -10.29 19.20
N ASP A 179 -9.32 -9.21 18.58
CA ASP A 179 -8.60 -7.97 18.33
C ASP A 179 -7.91 -7.47 19.62
N SER A 180 -6.63 -7.15 19.51
CA SER A 180 -5.85 -6.49 20.58
C SER A 180 -5.59 -5.04 20.18
N SER A 181 -6.56 -4.16 20.45
CA SER A 181 -6.38 -2.72 20.72
C SER A 181 -7.76 -2.20 21.10
N GLU A 182 -7.99 -1.61 22.27
CA GLU A 182 -7.69 -0.22 22.60
C GLU A 182 -7.82 -0.03 24.14
N LYS A 183 -6.81 0.58 24.77
CA LYS A 183 -6.80 1.96 25.32
C LYS A 183 -7.78 2.24 26.46
N GLU A 184 -7.21 2.53 27.62
CA GLU A 184 -7.56 3.65 28.52
C GLU A 184 -6.18 4.09 29.08
N SER A 185 -5.62 5.31 29.00
CA SER A 185 -6.07 6.70 29.15
C SER A 185 -6.84 7.00 30.44
N GLU A 186 -6.13 7.71 31.32
CA GLU A 186 -6.61 8.75 32.26
C GLU A 186 -7.33 8.31 33.54
N THR A 187 -6.60 8.34 34.66
CA THR A 187 -6.70 9.46 35.63
C THR A 187 -5.44 9.58 36.48
#